data_AF-A0A7J2TQD6-F1
#
_entry.id   AF-A0A7J2TQD6-F1
#
_cell.length_a   1.000
_cell.length_b   1.000
_cell.length_c   1.000
_cell.angle_alpha   90.00
_cell.angle_beta   90.00
_cell.angle_gamma   90.00
#
_symmetry.space_group_name_H-M   'P 1'
#
loop_
_entity.id
_entity.type
_entity.pdbx_description
1 polymer ?
#
loop_
_entity_poly.entity_id
_entity_poly.type
_entity_poly.pdbx_seq_one_letter_code
_entity_poly.pdbx_strand_id
1 'polypeptide(L)'
;MVNFFRILDSERHIAFCPMNFVADIYMGCPHACWYCYAPSYTERRKFDPSFQRFRNFRRRFKSGSDFEKIELAIKEGKVKGTSAVEQELYVSTAIKHRHPLRIGSVSDPFGLPLESQFEDTYRILEILISNNYPFVVCTKSPLVATPRYVNLLKSANGNAGVQISLISLNEDLLGYLETRPGGATPSARSRLEALKKVVGRGHFHHMQNPAYDSTSYRVWYG
;
A
#
# COMPACT_ATOMS: atom_id res chain seq x y z
N MET A 1 8.02 -19.39 0.87
CA MET A 1 7.69 -18.56 2.04
C MET A 1 7.30 -17.19 1.50
N VAL A 2 6.07 -16.75 1.73
CA VAL A 2 5.59 -15.47 1.26
C VAL A 2 5.86 -14.50 2.40
N ASN A 3 6.96 -13.76 2.38
CA ASN A 3 7.19 -12.73 3.41
C ASN A 3 6.32 -11.50 3.08
N PHE A 4 5.02 -11.60 3.37
CA PHE A 4 3.99 -10.65 2.94
C PHE A 4 3.62 -9.65 4.03
N PHE A 5 3.18 -10.15 5.18
CA PHE A 5 2.86 -9.35 6.35
C PHE A 5 4.12 -8.92 7.06
N ARG A 6 4.22 -7.61 7.36
CA ARG A 6 5.39 -7.03 8.01
C ARG A 6 5.00 -5.98 9.02
N ILE A 7 5.86 -5.84 10.02
CA ILE A 7 5.86 -4.70 10.92
C ILE A 7 7.06 -3.83 10.53
N LEU A 8 6.83 -2.57 10.14
CA LEU A 8 7.91 -1.74 9.59
C LEU A 8 8.91 -1.26 10.63
N ASP A 9 8.47 -1.03 11.85
CA ASP A 9 9.27 -0.42 12.90
C ASP A 9 9.33 -1.36 14.13
N SER A 10 9.53 -0.80 15.32
CA SER A 10 9.54 -1.55 16.56
C SER A 10 8.18 -2.20 16.85
N GLU A 11 8.26 -3.38 17.44
CA GLU A 11 7.14 -4.20 17.90
C GLU A 11 6.23 -3.44 18.88
N ARG A 12 6.79 -2.48 19.63
CA ARG A 12 6.05 -1.61 20.56
C ARG A 12 5.21 -0.58 19.83
N HIS A 13 5.61 -0.16 18.63
CA HIS A 13 4.92 0.92 17.92
C HIS A 13 3.58 0.50 17.31
N ILE A 14 3.25 -0.79 17.15
CA ILE A 14 1.90 -1.18 16.70
C ILE A 14 0.83 -0.78 17.72
N ALA A 15 1.12 -0.95 19.00
CA ALA A 15 0.20 -0.62 20.09
C ALA A 15 -0.12 0.89 20.15
N PHE A 16 0.78 1.73 19.62
CA PHE A 16 0.62 3.19 19.58
C PHE A 16 0.23 3.72 18.19
N CYS A 17 0.66 3.05 17.13
CA CYS A 17 0.48 3.42 15.74
C CYS A 17 0.14 2.15 14.91
N PRO A 18 -1.15 1.84 14.72
CA PRO A 18 -1.59 0.64 14.00
C PRO A 18 -1.15 0.64 12.52
N MET A 19 -0.77 1.80 11.97
CA MET A 19 -0.34 1.95 10.57
C MET A 19 1.01 1.29 10.25
N ASN A 20 1.70 0.75 11.26
CA ASN A 20 2.95 -0.01 11.09
C ASN A 20 2.72 -1.46 10.64
N PHE A 21 1.48 -1.96 10.69
CA PHE A 21 1.13 -3.26 10.12
C PHE A 21 0.89 -3.13 8.61
N VAL A 22 1.84 -3.63 7.81
CA VAL A 22 1.85 -3.40 6.36
C VAL A 22 1.90 -4.70 5.57
N ALA A 23 1.38 -4.64 4.35
CA ALA A 23 1.61 -5.66 3.35
C ALA A 23 1.71 -5.05 1.95
N ASP A 24 2.83 -5.30 1.27
CA ASP A 24 3.07 -4.79 -0.07
C ASP A 24 2.84 -5.89 -1.09
N ILE A 25 1.90 -5.68 -2.00
CA ILE A 25 1.47 -6.66 -3.02
C ILE A 25 2.65 -7.04 -3.93
N TYR A 26 3.44 -6.05 -4.31
CA TYR A 26 4.57 -6.21 -5.22
C TYR A 26 5.90 -5.98 -4.51
N MET A 27 6.98 -6.32 -5.21
CA MET A 27 8.35 -6.02 -4.78
C MET A 27 8.93 -4.94 -5.70
N GLY A 28 9.58 -3.94 -5.09
CA GLY A 28 10.02 -2.74 -5.79
C GLY A 28 8.88 -1.77 -6.08
N CYS A 29 9.14 -0.71 -6.84
CA CYS A 29 8.11 0.27 -7.23
C CYS A 29 8.38 0.75 -8.67
N PRO A 30 7.34 0.90 -9.53
CA PRO A 30 7.52 1.45 -10.86
C PRO A 30 7.72 2.98 -10.84
N HIS A 31 7.39 3.61 -9.71
CA HIS A 31 7.62 5.04 -9.48
C HIS A 31 9.08 5.25 -9.09
N ALA A 32 9.72 6.27 -9.68
CA ALA A 32 11.13 6.54 -9.48
C ALA A 32 11.34 7.89 -8.77
N CYS A 33 10.64 8.10 -7.66
CA CYS A 33 10.70 9.37 -6.93
C CYS A 33 12.08 9.58 -6.29
N TRP A 34 12.62 10.79 -6.40
CA TRP A 34 13.93 11.15 -5.84
C TRP A 34 13.98 11.05 -4.32
N TYR A 35 12.86 11.35 -3.67
CA TYR A 35 12.72 11.31 -2.21
C TYR A 35 12.29 9.93 -1.67
N CYS A 36 12.29 8.88 -2.50
CA CYS A 36 11.78 7.58 -2.08
C CYS A 36 12.62 6.98 -0.93
N TYR A 37 11.98 6.73 0.20
CA TYR A 37 12.62 6.11 1.37
C TYR A 37 12.70 4.57 1.28
N ALA A 38 11.85 3.96 0.44
CA ALA A 38 11.69 2.51 0.37
C ALA A 38 12.99 1.73 0.07
N PRO A 39 13.88 2.17 -0.85
CA PRO A 39 15.16 1.50 -1.10
C PRO A 39 15.99 1.31 0.17
N SER A 40 16.14 2.35 0.99
CA SER A 40 16.89 2.29 2.25
C SER A 40 16.31 1.29 3.25
N TYR A 41 15.00 1.04 3.19
CA TYR A 41 14.31 0.09 4.05
C TYR A 41 14.43 -1.36 3.52
N THR A 42 14.27 -1.55 2.21
CA THR A 42 14.23 -2.89 1.61
C THR A 42 15.60 -3.43 1.22
N GLU A 43 16.60 -2.57 1.07
CA GLU A 43 17.94 -2.93 0.64
C GLU A 43 18.97 -2.33 1.61
N ARG A 44 19.51 -3.17 2.50
CA ARG A 44 20.48 -2.79 3.56
C ARG A 44 21.88 -2.40 3.03
N ARG A 45 22.00 -1.70 1.89
CA ARG A 45 23.26 -1.33 1.22
C ARG A 45 23.33 0.17 0.92
N LYS A 46 24.47 0.62 0.38
CA LYS A 46 24.68 2.01 -0.09
C LYS A 46 23.53 2.45 -1.01
N PHE A 47 23.07 3.70 -0.87
CA PHE A 47 21.83 4.23 -1.45
C PHE A 47 21.75 4.13 -2.99
N ASP A 48 22.82 4.44 -3.72
CA ASP A 48 22.76 4.48 -5.20
C ASP A 48 22.55 3.09 -5.85
N PRO A 49 23.33 2.03 -5.51
CA PRO A 49 23.03 0.66 -5.95
C PRO A 49 21.65 0.17 -5.50
N SER A 50 21.20 0.61 -4.31
CA SER A 50 19.94 0.17 -3.73
C SER A 50 18.72 0.65 -4.50
N PHE A 51 18.78 1.87 -5.05
CA PHE A 51 17.67 2.44 -5.78
C PHE A 51 17.44 1.72 -7.11
N GLN A 52 18.51 1.48 -7.89
CA GLN A 52 18.39 0.81 -9.18
C GLN A 52 17.81 -0.60 -9.04
N ARG A 53 18.22 -1.32 -8.01
CA ARG A 53 17.72 -2.66 -7.74
C ARG A 53 16.28 -2.64 -7.21
N PHE A 54 15.94 -1.67 -6.37
CA PHE A 54 14.58 -1.49 -5.86
C PHE A 54 13.57 -1.18 -6.97
N ARG A 55 13.99 -0.50 -8.02
CA ARG A 55 13.14 -0.26 -9.21
C ARG A 55 12.82 -1.49 -10.03
N ASN A 56 13.45 -2.62 -9.74
CA ASN A 56 13.06 -3.87 -10.35
C ASN A 56 11.68 -4.28 -9.82
N PHE A 57 10.65 -3.73 -10.44
CA PHE A 57 9.27 -3.97 -10.09
C PHE A 57 8.89 -5.40 -10.49
N ARG A 58 8.60 -6.23 -9.48
CA ARG A 58 8.44 -7.67 -9.63
C ARG A 58 7.21 -8.18 -8.89
N ARG A 59 6.62 -9.22 -9.46
CA ARG A 59 5.55 -9.98 -8.81
C ARG A 59 6.07 -10.65 -7.54
N ARG A 60 5.31 -10.55 -6.44
CA ARG A 60 5.63 -11.21 -5.16
C ARG A 60 5.18 -12.66 -5.13
N PHE A 61 3.95 -12.90 -5.55
CA PHE A 61 3.30 -14.20 -5.45
C PHE A 61 3.72 -15.09 -6.62
N LYS A 62 3.96 -16.36 -6.32
CA LYS A 62 4.38 -17.37 -7.29
C LYS A 62 3.21 -18.22 -7.76
N SER A 63 2.25 -18.52 -6.88
CA SER A 63 1.13 -19.41 -7.19
C SER A 63 -0.13 -19.09 -6.38
N GLY A 64 -1.24 -19.76 -6.72
CA GLY A 64 -2.51 -19.66 -5.97
C GLY A 64 -2.37 -19.99 -4.48
N SER A 65 -1.49 -20.95 -4.14
CA SER A 65 -1.23 -21.35 -2.75
C SER A 65 -0.72 -20.23 -1.84
N ASP A 66 -0.15 -19.17 -2.43
CA ASP A 66 0.29 -18.00 -1.66
C ASP A 66 -0.92 -17.19 -1.15
N PHE A 67 -1.96 -17.06 -1.95
CA PHE A 67 -3.22 -16.40 -1.58
C PHE A 67 -3.99 -17.19 -0.54
N GLU A 68 -4.05 -18.53 -0.68
CA GLU A 68 -4.68 -19.42 0.29
C GLU A 68 -4.03 -19.30 1.68
N LYS A 69 -2.69 -19.22 1.74
CA LYS A 69 -1.97 -19.02 3.00
C LYS A 69 -2.26 -17.66 3.62
N ILE A 70 -2.37 -16.61 2.81
CA ILE A 70 -2.72 -15.26 3.28
C ILE A 70 -4.15 -15.26 3.83
N GLU A 71 -5.08 -15.89 3.13
CA GLU A 71 -6.46 -16.00 3.59
C GLU A 71 -6.57 -16.79 4.91
N LEU A 72 -5.86 -17.93 5.02
CA LEU A 72 -5.75 -18.69 6.27
C LEU A 72 -5.13 -17.87 7.40
N ALA A 73 -4.11 -17.06 7.12
CA ALA A 73 -3.52 -16.17 8.10
C ALA A 73 -4.53 -15.14 8.60
N ILE A 74 -5.30 -14.50 7.70
CA ILE A 74 -6.34 -13.52 8.06
C ILE A 74 -7.50 -14.16 8.83
N LYS A 75 -7.94 -15.37 8.46
CA LYS A 75 -9.05 -16.09 9.09
C LYS A 75 -8.69 -16.68 10.44
N GLU A 76 -7.55 -17.34 10.53
CA GLU A 76 -7.20 -18.23 11.65
C GLU A 76 -6.01 -17.73 12.46
N GLY A 77 -5.38 -16.60 12.08
CA GLY A 77 -4.15 -16.11 12.70
C GLY A 77 -2.92 -16.99 12.42
N LYS A 78 -3.02 -17.95 11.48
CA LYS A 78 -1.93 -18.86 11.10
C LYS A 78 -0.95 -18.19 10.15
N VAL A 79 -0.01 -17.44 10.71
CA VAL A 79 0.91 -16.58 9.96
C VAL A 79 2.18 -17.28 9.45
N LYS A 80 2.37 -18.55 9.78
CA LYS A 80 3.58 -19.31 9.42
C LYS A 80 3.82 -19.27 7.91
N GLY A 81 4.95 -18.68 7.53
CA GLY A 81 5.36 -18.52 6.15
C GLY A 81 4.59 -17.46 5.34
N THR A 82 3.83 -16.60 6.02
CA THR A 82 3.25 -15.34 5.50
C THR A 82 3.96 -14.08 6.03
N SER A 83 4.84 -14.23 7.03
CA SER A 83 5.74 -13.21 7.58
C SER A 83 7.11 -13.80 7.84
N ALA A 84 8.07 -12.97 8.25
CA ALA A 84 9.33 -13.44 8.83
C ALA A 84 9.09 -14.11 10.20
N VAL A 85 9.91 -15.10 10.56
CA VAL A 85 9.73 -15.93 11.77
C VAL A 85 9.77 -15.06 13.03
N GLU A 86 10.70 -14.12 13.06
CA GLU A 86 10.87 -13.15 14.13
C GLU A 86 9.65 -12.23 14.33
N GLN A 87 8.81 -12.05 13.30
CA GLN A 87 7.62 -11.21 13.36
C GLN A 87 6.31 -12.00 13.54
N GLU A 88 6.33 -13.34 13.54
CA GLU A 88 5.11 -14.17 13.56
C GLU A 88 4.20 -13.86 14.76
N LEU A 89 4.76 -13.69 15.96
CA LEU A 89 3.97 -13.34 17.15
C LEU A 89 3.25 -11.99 16.99
N TYR A 90 3.94 -10.98 16.47
CA TYR A 90 3.38 -9.64 16.31
C TYR A 90 2.36 -9.56 15.19
N VAL A 91 2.63 -10.22 14.07
CA VAL A 91 1.69 -10.31 12.94
C VAL A 91 0.44 -11.07 13.34
N SER A 92 0.57 -12.22 14.02
CA SER A 92 -0.61 -12.98 14.49
C SER A 92 -1.44 -12.18 15.49
N THR A 93 -0.78 -11.45 16.39
CA THR A 93 -1.43 -10.53 17.33
C THR A 93 -2.15 -9.39 16.60
N ALA A 94 -1.50 -8.74 15.64
CA ALA A 94 -2.09 -7.66 14.85
C ALA A 94 -3.36 -8.13 14.11
N ILE A 95 -3.29 -9.32 13.48
CA ILE A 95 -4.42 -9.95 12.78
C ILE A 95 -5.56 -10.29 13.76
N LYS A 96 -5.24 -10.92 14.89
CA LYS A 96 -6.23 -11.30 15.91
C LYS A 96 -7.00 -10.09 16.44
N HIS A 97 -6.31 -8.97 16.63
CA HIS A 97 -6.90 -7.70 17.05
C HIS A 97 -7.44 -6.85 15.90
N ARG A 98 -7.40 -7.37 14.66
CA ARG A 98 -7.89 -6.69 13.45
C ARG A 98 -7.31 -5.30 13.26
N HIS A 99 -6.01 -5.13 13.51
CA HIS A 99 -5.33 -3.87 13.21
C HIS A 99 -5.44 -3.60 11.70
N PRO A 100 -5.83 -2.38 11.28
CA PRO A 100 -5.96 -2.05 9.87
C PRO A 100 -4.66 -2.35 9.09
N LEU A 101 -4.77 -3.16 8.04
CA LEU A 101 -3.62 -3.50 7.21
C LEU A 101 -3.33 -2.37 6.21
N ARG A 102 -2.14 -1.77 6.28
CA ARG A 102 -1.71 -0.77 5.30
C ARG A 102 -1.13 -1.46 4.06
N ILE A 103 -1.78 -1.28 2.92
CA ILE A 103 -1.33 -1.76 1.62
C ILE A 103 -0.66 -0.63 0.87
N GLY A 104 0.53 -0.89 0.33
CA GLY A 104 1.26 0.10 -0.47
C GLY A 104 2.14 1.02 0.36
N SER A 105 2.93 0.45 1.27
CA SER A 105 3.83 1.24 2.10
C SER A 105 5.15 1.51 1.38
N VAL A 106 5.81 0.45 0.89
CA VAL A 106 7.07 0.58 0.15
C VAL A 106 6.87 0.36 -1.35
N SER A 107 5.86 -0.40 -1.78
CA SER A 107 5.54 -0.62 -3.19
C SER A 107 4.22 0.05 -3.56
N ASP A 108 3.99 0.39 -4.83
CA ASP A 108 2.66 0.83 -5.26
C ASP A 108 1.82 -0.40 -5.62
N PRO A 109 0.68 -0.63 -4.96
CA PRO A 109 -0.14 -1.82 -5.20
C PRO A 109 -0.75 -1.79 -6.59
N PHE A 110 -1.07 -0.63 -7.14
CA PHE A 110 -1.65 -0.50 -8.47
C PHE A 110 -0.61 -0.14 -9.53
N GLY A 111 0.65 -0.54 -9.29
CA GLY A 111 1.77 -0.29 -10.18
C GLY A 111 1.64 -1.07 -11.50
N LEU A 112 1.86 -0.38 -12.61
CA LEU A 112 1.89 -0.99 -13.95
C LEU A 112 3.31 -1.43 -14.34
N PRO A 113 3.45 -2.47 -15.17
CA PRO A 113 2.37 -3.23 -15.83
C PRO A 113 1.80 -4.39 -14.99
N LEU A 114 2.38 -4.69 -13.81
CA LEU A 114 2.09 -5.91 -13.06
C LEU A 114 0.63 -6.03 -12.63
N GLU A 115 0.00 -4.95 -12.14
CA GLU A 115 -1.40 -5.05 -11.72
C GLU A 115 -2.32 -5.35 -12.90
N SER A 116 -2.02 -4.85 -14.10
CA SER A 116 -2.80 -5.16 -15.30
C SER A 116 -2.60 -6.59 -15.80
N GLN A 117 -1.51 -7.26 -15.43
CA GLN A 117 -1.18 -8.61 -15.88
C GLN A 117 -1.63 -9.68 -14.89
N PHE A 118 -1.49 -9.41 -13.59
CA PHE A 118 -1.65 -10.41 -12.53
C PHE A 118 -2.84 -10.15 -11.62
N GLU A 119 -3.27 -8.88 -11.51
CA GLU A 119 -4.41 -8.47 -10.68
C GLU A 119 -4.26 -8.93 -9.21
N ASP A 120 -3.01 -8.98 -8.74
CA ASP A 120 -2.71 -9.52 -7.41
C ASP A 120 -3.26 -8.57 -6.32
N THR A 121 -3.29 -7.25 -6.55
CA THR A 121 -3.94 -6.33 -5.62
C THR A 121 -5.42 -6.61 -5.56
N TYR A 122 -6.09 -6.73 -6.72
CA TYR A 122 -7.51 -7.05 -6.78
C TYR A 122 -7.85 -8.29 -5.93
N ARG A 123 -7.10 -9.38 -6.12
CA ARG A 123 -7.29 -10.64 -5.39
C ARG A 123 -7.08 -10.51 -3.88
N ILE A 124 -6.06 -9.77 -3.46
CA ILE A 124 -5.81 -9.53 -2.02
C ILE A 124 -6.93 -8.67 -1.42
N LEU A 125 -7.41 -7.65 -2.14
CA LEU A 125 -8.53 -6.84 -1.69
C LEU A 125 -9.80 -7.68 -1.54
N GLU A 126 -10.08 -8.60 -2.48
CA GLU A 126 -11.20 -9.55 -2.35
C GLU A 126 -11.08 -10.42 -1.09
N ILE A 127 -9.88 -10.94 -0.78
CA ILE A 127 -9.63 -11.72 0.44
C ILE A 127 -9.90 -10.87 1.69
N LEU A 128 -9.43 -9.63 1.73
CA LEU A 128 -9.64 -8.76 2.88
C LEU A 128 -11.12 -8.43 3.06
N ILE A 129 -11.82 -8.10 1.96
CA ILE A 129 -13.24 -7.76 1.97
C ILE A 129 -14.11 -8.95 2.37
N SER A 130 -13.86 -10.15 1.81
CA SER A 130 -14.63 -11.36 2.14
C SER A 130 -14.48 -11.77 3.61
N ASN A 131 -13.36 -11.38 4.23
CA ASN A 131 -13.08 -11.59 5.66
C ASN A 131 -13.39 -10.37 6.53
N ASN A 132 -14.07 -9.36 5.96
CA ASN A 132 -14.46 -8.10 6.59
C ASN A 132 -13.27 -7.37 7.26
N TYR A 133 -12.04 -7.63 6.81
CA TYR A 133 -10.80 -7.21 7.47
C TYR A 133 -10.51 -5.73 7.15
N PRO A 134 -10.20 -4.88 8.14
CA PRO A 134 -9.96 -3.46 7.90
C PRO A 134 -8.61 -3.24 7.19
N PHE A 135 -8.60 -2.37 6.18
CA PHE A 135 -7.37 -2.04 5.45
C PHE A 135 -7.37 -0.60 4.93
N VAL A 136 -6.16 -0.09 4.68
CA VAL A 136 -5.93 1.21 4.05
C VAL A 136 -5.00 1.02 2.87
N VAL A 137 -5.46 1.37 1.66
CA VAL A 137 -4.63 1.31 0.46
C VAL A 137 -3.99 2.66 0.20
N CYS A 138 -2.68 2.67 -0.01
CA CYS A 138 -1.88 3.86 -0.30
C CYS A 138 -1.28 3.73 -1.71
N THR A 139 -1.50 4.74 -2.56
CA THR A 139 -1.06 4.67 -3.96
C THR A 139 -0.83 6.05 -4.57
N LYS A 140 -0.01 6.12 -5.63
CA LYS A 140 0.03 7.25 -6.57
C LYS A 140 -0.74 6.97 -7.85
N SER A 141 -1.17 5.73 -8.07
CA SER A 141 -1.80 5.27 -9.31
C SER A 141 -3.27 5.69 -9.40
N PRO A 142 -3.73 6.24 -10.55
CA PRO A 142 -5.14 6.52 -10.77
C PRO A 142 -5.97 5.24 -11.01
N LEU A 143 -5.33 4.08 -11.17
CA LEU A 143 -5.99 2.81 -11.44
C LEU A 143 -6.97 2.39 -10.33
N VAL A 144 -6.71 2.80 -9.08
CA VAL A 144 -7.62 2.67 -7.94
C VAL A 144 -9.00 3.29 -8.17
N ALA A 145 -9.08 4.31 -9.03
CA ALA A 145 -10.30 5.06 -9.32
C ALA A 145 -11.06 4.53 -10.55
N THR A 146 -10.61 3.41 -11.15
CA THR A 146 -11.38 2.76 -12.22
C THR A 146 -12.67 2.14 -11.64
N PRO A 147 -13.73 1.97 -12.45
CA PRO A 147 -15.00 1.41 -11.96
C PRO A 147 -14.84 0.07 -11.24
N ARG A 148 -13.93 -0.78 -11.73
CA ARG A 148 -13.62 -2.09 -11.15
C ARG A 148 -13.18 -1.98 -9.69
N TYR A 149 -12.14 -1.21 -9.41
CA TYR A 149 -11.62 -1.09 -8.04
C TYR A 149 -12.54 -0.28 -7.14
N VAL A 150 -13.19 0.76 -7.67
CA VAL A 150 -14.16 1.52 -6.88
C VAL A 150 -15.34 0.64 -6.44
N ASN A 151 -15.86 -0.21 -7.34
CA ASN A 151 -16.93 -1.13 -6.96
C ASN A 151 -16.48 -2.17 -5.94
N LEU A 152 -15.25 -2.68 -6.07
CA LEU A 152 -14.66 -3.57 -5.07
C LEU A 152 -14.49 -2.86 -3.70
N LEU A 153 -13.92 -1.66 -3.67
CA LEU A 153 -13.73 -0.92 -2.42
C LEU A 153 -15.07 -0.60 -1.73
N LYS A 154 -16.15 -0.36 -2.50
CA LYS A 154 -17.50 -0.16 -1.96
C LYS A 154 -18.05 -1.38 -1.25
N SER A 155 -17.74 -2.58 -1.70
CA SER A 155 -18.21 -3.81 -1.05
C SER A 155 -17.50 -4.09 0.28
N ALA A 156 -16.49 -3.29 0.66
CA ALA A 156 -15.81 -3.38 1.95
C ALA A 156 -16.64 -2.87 3.15
N ASN A 157 -17.85 -2.34 2.93
CA ASN A 157 -18.78 -1.92 4.00
C ASN A 157 -18.15 -1.00 5.07
N GLY A 158 -17.32 -0.04 4.65
CA GLY A 158 -16.63 0.90 5.55
C GLY A 158 -15.27 0.45 6.08
N ASN A 159 -14.85 -0.80 5.82
CA ASN A 159 -13.55 -1.32 6.25
C ASN A 159 -12.37 -0.96 5.31
N ALA A 160 -12.63 -0.15 4.27
CA ALA A 160 -11.62 0.28 3.31
C ALA A 160 -11.36 1.79 3.38
N GLY A 161 -10.11 2.16 3.64
CA GLY A 161 -9.58 3.51 3.44
C GLY A 161 -8.73 3.60 2.17
N VAL A 162 -8.76 4.73 1.46
CA VAL A 162 -7.93 4.98 0.27
C VAL A 162 -7.15 6.27 0.43
N GLN A 163 -5.83 6.16 0.44
CA GLN A 163 -4.89 7.28 0.49
C GLN A 163 -4.23 7.44 -0.88
N ILE A 164 -4.40 8.61 -1.49
CA ILE A 164 -3.71 8.97 -2.73
C ILE A 164 -2.58 9.93 -2.37
N SER A 165 -1.34 9.52 -2.65
CA SER A 165 -0.15 10.35 -2.37
C SER A 165 -0.02 11.46 -3.40
N LEU A 166 -0.19 12.70 -2.96
CA LEU A 166 -0.07 13.90 -3.78
C LEU A 166 0.57 15.00 -2.92
N ILE A 167 1.84 15.30 -3.18
CA ILE A 167 2.66 16.20 -2.33
C ILE A 167 2.68 17.65 -2.84
N SER A 168 2.21 17.90 -4.05
CA SER A 168 2.15 19.21 -4.68
C SER A 168 1.14 19.17 -5.82
N LEU A 169 0.52 20.31 -6.14
CA LEU A 169 -0.28 20.50 -7.35
C LEU A 169 0.53 21.11 -8.51
N ASN A 170 1.76 21.55 -8.23
CA ASN A 170 2.67 22.08 -9.25
C ASN A 170 3.35 20.91 -9.98
N GLU A 171 2.99 20.70 -11.25
CA GLU A 171 3.51 19.62 -12.09
C GLU A 171 5.02 19.76 -12.36
N ASP A 172 5.58 20.97 -12.42
CA ASP A 172 7.03 21.17 -12.61
C ASP A 172 7.80 20.70 -11.38
N LEU A 173 7.32 21.06 -10.18
CA LEU A 173 7.90 20.60 -8.92
C LEU A 173 7.79 19.08 -8.78
N LEU A 174 6.65 18.50 -9.15
CA LEU A 174 6.50 17.04 -9.17
C LEU A 174 7.39 16.38 -10.22
N GLY A 175 7.55 17.00 -11.39
CA GLY A 175 8.50 16.56 -12.41
C GLY A 175 9.91 16.46 -11.82
N TYR A 176 10.34 17.48 -11.07
CA TYR A 176 11.63 17.47 -10.40
C TYR A 176 11.73 16.39 -9.31
N LEU A 177 10.70 16.23 -8.47
CA LEU A 177 10.74 15.35 -7.30
C LEU A 177 10.40 13.88 -7.58
N GLU A 178 9.54 13.59 -8.55
CA GLU A 178 8.92 12.29 -8.78
C GLU A 178 9.29 11.63 -10.10
N THR A 179 9.99 12.33 -10.99
CA THR A 179 10.33 11.87 -12.35
C THR A 179 11.83 11.67 -12.54
N ARG A 180 12.38 10.60 -11.97
CA ARG A 180 13.70 10.08 -12.38
C ARG A 180 13.55 9.26 -13.68
N PRO A 181 14.54 9.25 -14.60
CA PRO A 181 14.46 8.52 -15.86
C PRO A 181 13.95 7.07 -15.71
N GLY A 182 12.96 6.69 -16.51
CA GLY A 182 12.28 5.39 -16.48
C GLY A 182 11.22 5.21 -15.39
N GLY A 183 10.87 6.26 -14.65
CA GLY A 183 9.79 6.24 -13.66
C GLY A 183 8.44 6.47 -14.32
N ALA A 184 7.38 5.89 -13.74
CA ALA A 184 6.01 5.99 -14.28
C ALA A 184 5.05 6.74 -13.33
N THR A 185 5.55 7.74 -12.60
CA THR A 185 4.74 8.45 -11.59
C THR A 185 3.63 9.27 -12.27
N PRO A 186 2.34 9.10 -11.90
CA PRO A 186 1.25 9.86 -12.48
C PRO A 186 1.27 11.35 -12.10
N SER A 187 0.74 12.19 -12.98
CA SER A 187 0.65 13.65 -12.77
C SER A 187 -0.21 14.02 -11.57
N ALA A 188 -0.04 15.25 -11.04
CA ALA A 188 -0.92 15.79 -10.00
C ALA A 188 -2.38 15.76 -10.45
N ARG A 189 -2.63 16.22 -11.69
CA ARG A 189 -3.99 16.26 -12.25
C ARG A 189 -4.63 14.88 -12.25
N SER A 190 -3.92 13.85 -12.71
CA SER A 190 -4.45 12.47 -12.76
C SER A 190 -4.79 11.93 -11.37
N ARG A 191 -3.92 12.18 -10.38
CA ARG A 191 -4.14 11.80 -8.98
C ARG A 191 -5.31 12.55 -8.34
N LEU A 192 -5.45 13.84 -8.63
CA LEU A 192 -6.57 14.64 -8.12
C LEU A 192 -7.91 14.18 -8.70
N GLU A 193 -7.95 13.86 -10.00
CA GLU A 193 -9.17 13.30 -10.62
C GLU A 193 -9.51 11.91 -10.07
N ALA A 194 -8.50 11.07 -9.81
CA ALA A 194 -8.70 9.81 -9.10
C ALA A 194 -9.27 10.04 -7.71
N LEU A 195 -8.73 11.00 -6.94
CA LEU A 195 -9.25 11.36 -5.62
C LEU A 195 -10.72 11.77 -5.68
N LYS A 196 -11.11 12.68 -6.58
CA LYS A 196 -12.52 13.09 -6.74
C LYS A 196 -13.44 11.90 -7.01
N LYS A 197 -13.02 10.96 -7.85
CA LYS A 197 -13.81 9.76 -8.19
C LYS A 197 -13.99 8.82 -7.01
N VAL A 198 -12.98 8.67 -6.15
CA VAL A 198 -13.06 7.81 -4.98
C VAL A 198 -13.82 8.50 -3.83
N VAL A 199 -13.64 9.82 -3.63
CA VAL A 199 -14.36 10.64 -2.62
C VAL A 199 -15.85 10.70 -2.94
N GLY A 200 -16.20 11.09 -4.17
CA GLY A 200 -17.59 11.28 -4.63
C GLY A 200 -18.42 9.99 -4.60
N ARG A 201 -17.81 8.89 -4.18
CA ARG A 201 -18.39 7.56 -4.11
C ARG A 201 -18.31 6.93 -2.70
N GLY A 202 -17.91 7.70 -1.67
CA GLY A 202 -18.13 7.37 -0.26
C GLY A 202 -16.95 6.78 0.52
N HIS A 203 -15.70 6.97 0.09
CA HIS A 203 -14.53 6.41 0.78
C HIS A 203 -13.76 7.43 1.64
N PHE A 204 -13.09 6.93 2.68
CA PHE A 204 -12.20 7.72 3.53
C PHE A 204 -10.89 8.04 2.82
N HIS A 205 -10.49 9.31 2.90
CA HIS A 205 -9.29 9.81 2.23
C HIS A 205 -8.36 10.54 3.18
N HIS A 206 -7.07 10.27 3.03
CA HIS A 206 -6.01 11.05 3.66
C HIS A 206 -4.94 11.36 2.61
N MET A 207 -4.66 12.64 2.41
CA MET A 207 -3.57 13.13 1.59
C MET A 207 -2.31 13.17 2.47
N GLN A 208 -1.29 12.37 2.17
CA GLN A 208 0.00 12.49 2.84
C GLN A 208 0.84 13.57 2.16
N ASN A 209 0.94 14.73 2.81
CA ASN A 209 1.87 15.79 2.47
C ASN A 209 3.04 15.77 3.50
N PRO A 210 4.31 15.63 3.09
CA PRO A 210 5.45 15.84 4.00
C PRO A 210 5.76 17.33 4.24
N ALA A 211 5.09 18.26 3.56
CA ALA A 211 5.25 19.70 3.78
C ALA A 211 4.08 20.25 4.60
N TYR A 212 4.43 21.00 5.66
CA TYR A 212 3.51 21.78 6.49
C TYR A 212 2.52 22.55 5.62
N ASP A 213 1.24 22.19 5.69
CA ASP A 213 0.17 23.17 5.53
C ASP A 213 -1.01 22.79 6.42
N SER A 214 -1.36 23.72 7.30
CA SER A 214 -2.44 23.63 8.26
C SER A 214 -3.76 23.89 7.54
N THR A 215 -4.34 22.87 6.93
CA THR A 215 -5.76 22.89 6.56
C THR A 215 -6.42 21.65 7.12
N SER A 216 -7.33 21.89 8.05
CA SER A 216 -8.13 20.95 8.81
C SER A 216 -8.70 19.80 7.98
N TYR A 217 -8.19 18.59 8.19
CA TYR A 217 -8.83 17.34 7.79
C TYR A 217 -9.51 16.74 9.01
N ARG A 218 -10.81 16.44 8.88
CA ARG A 218 -11.61 15.82 9.94
C ARG A 218 -11.03 14.45 10.30
N VAL A 219 -10.37 14.38 11.45
CA VAL A 219 -10.20 13.14 12.22
C VAL A 219 -11.54 12.90 12.92
N TRP A 220 -12.16 11.74 12.71
CA TRP A 220 -13.26 11.29 13.57
C TRP A 220 -12.81 10.06 14.35
N TYR A 221 -12.79 10.25 15.68
CA TYR A 221 -13.02 9.17 16.63
C TYR A 221 -14.47 8.71 16.49
N GLY A 222 -14.65 7.39 16.45
CA GLY A 222 -15.93 6.68 16.47
C GLY A 222 -15.65 5.21 16.68
#